data_AF-A0A2G5PHF4-F1
#
_entry.id   AF-A0A2G5PHF4-F1
#
_cell.length_a   1.000
_cell.length_b   1.000
_cell.length_c   1.000
_cell.angle_alpha   90.00
_cell.angle_beta   90.00
_cell.angle_gamma   90.00
#
_symmetry.space_group_name_H-M   'P 1'
#
loop_
_entity.id
_entity.type
_entity.pdbx_description
1 polymer ?
#
loop_
_entity_poly.entity_id
_entity_poly.type
_entity_poly.pdbx_seq_one_letter_code
_entity_poly.pdbx_strand_id
1 'polypeptide(L)'
;MTVVLRFDDRRAPRSLRDLPLVDVAAPADLDPVISSASRVLVLGGDAELAMVLSRLLRQDLLDVEVAPAPNARLARRARDGESKRVPLIRDETGRALVGTAFWLPPDGSALIEGEAIVDDTVLFDGHARSVRVQATGQLPGLRAQVVSGRLGSPRWVTGRAAQLGTTGAIVVRDGKPVANPVKRSTFYRNTRGWLRVS
;
A
#
# COMPACT_ATOMS: atom_id res chain seq x y z
N MET A 1 2.23 14.50 19.42
CA MET A 1 1.51 13.49 20.25
C MET A 1 1.56 12.12 19.58
N THR A 2 1.64 11.03 20.35
CA THR A 2 1.49 9.65 19.82
C THR A 2 0.04 9.19 19.98
N VAL A 3 -0.59 8.70 18.91
CA VAL A 3 -2.00 8.28 18.89
C VAL A 3 -2.16 6.91 18.26
N VAL A 4 -3.14 6.15 18.73
CA VAL A 4 -3.51 4.84 18.20
C VAL A 4 -4.77 4.99 17.36
N LEU A 5 -4.70 4.60 16.09
CA LEU A 5 -5.85 4.50 15.21
C LEU A 5 -6.36 3.07 15.22
N ARG A 6 -7.62 2.89 15.63
CA ARG A 6 -8.30 1.61 15.67
C ARG A 6 -9.33 1.52 14.54
N PHE A 7 -9.28 0.39 13.85
CA PHE A 7 -10.21 0.03 12.78
C PHE A 7 -10.94 -1.26 13.16
N ASP A 8 -12.18 -1.42 12.71
CA ASP A 8 -13.02 -2.63 12.86
C ASP A 8 -13.11 -3.18 14.30
N ASP A 9 -13.29 -2.31 15.31
CA ASP A 9 -13.41 -2.67 16.73
C ASP A 9 -12.26 -3.53 17.31
N ARG A 10 -11.10 -3.57 16.63
CA ARG A 10 -9.95 -4.39 17.04
C ARG A 10 -9.52 -4.10 18.47
N ARG A 11 -9.31 -5.14 19.29
CA ARG A 11 -8.91 -4.94 20.68
C ARG A 11 -7.51 -4.30 20.78
N ALA A 12 -7.43 -3.14 21.45
CA ALA A 12 -6.16 -2.48 21.72
C ALA A 12 -5.24 -3.36 22.61
N PRO A 13 -4.01 -3.67 22.15
CA PRO A 13 -3.00 -4.37 22.95
C PRO A 13 -2.70 -3.64 24.26
N ARG A 14 -2.38 -4.38 25.33
CA ARG A 14 -2.09 -3.79 26.65
C ARG A 14 -1.01 -2.71 26.62
N SER A 15 0.00 -2.86 25.77
CA SER A 15 1.11 -1.91 25.61
C SER A 15 0.70 -0.56 25.01
N LEU A 16 -0.53 -0.41 24.52
CA LEU A 16 -1.03 0.79 23.86
C LEU A 16 -2.21 1.44 24.59
N ARG A 17 -2.65 0.90 25.73
CA ARG A 17 -3.91 1.31 26.39
C ARG A 17 -3.86 2.68 27.07
N ASP A 18 -2.66 3.13 27.40
CA ASP A 18 -2.37 4.44 27.98
C ASP A 18 -2.18 5.53 26.92
N LEU A 19 -2.22 5.18 25.64
CA LEU A 19 -2.16 6.14 24.55
C LEU A 19 -3.57 6.58 24.14
N PRO A 20 -3.75 7.84 23.68
CA PRO A 20 -4.98 8.27 23.04
C PRO A 20 -5.38 7.31 21.92
N LEU A 21 -6.61 6.81 21.98
CA LEU A 21 -7.19 5.88 21.01
C LEU A 21 -8.29 6.60 20.23
N VAL A 22 -8.20 6.53 18.89
CA VAL A 22 -9.24 7.06 18.00
C VAL A 22 -9.80 5.93 17.16
N ASP A 23 -11.11 5.79 17.20
CA ASP A 23 -11.86 4.92 16.30
C ASP A 23 -12.03 5.59 14.95
N VAL A 24 -11.67 4.87 13.89
CA VAL A 24 -11.76 5.36 12.52
C VAL A 24 -12.85 4.59 11.80
N ALA A 25 -14.00 5.24 11.60
CA ALA A 25 -15.12 4.69 10.85
C ALA A 25 -15.08 5.14 9.38
N ALA A 26 -14.52 6.33 9.12
CA ALA A 26 -14.37 6.91 7.80
C ALA A 26 -12.99 7.57 7.64
N PRO A 27 -12.50 7.71 6.39
CA PRO A 27 -11.25 8.43 6.14
C PRO A 27 -11.24 9.89 6.63
N ALA A 28 -12.42 10.51 6.84
CA ALA A 28 -12.57 11.87 7.36
C ALA A 28 -12.10 12.01 8.81
N ASP A 29 -12.29 10.96 9.62
CA ASP A 29 -11.98 10.95 11.05
C ASP A 29 -10.47 11.10 11.32
N LEU A 30 -9.64 10.82 10.31
CA LEU A 30 -8.19 10.91 10.39
C LEU A 30 -7.67 12.34 10.39
N ASP A 31 -8.33 13.27 9.68
CA ASP A 31 -7.80 14.60 9.38
C ASP A 31 -7.44 15.44 10.64
N PRO A 32 -8.30 15.54 11.68
CA PRO A 32 -7.93 16.28 12.91
C PRO A 32 -6.84 15.56 13.73
N VAL A 33 -6.72 14.24 13.60
CA VAL A 33 -5.78 13.44 14.36
C VAL A 33 -4.37 13.53 13.78
N ILE A 34 -4.25 13.33 12.47
CA ILE A 34 -2.94 13.28 11.80
C ILE A 34 -2.24 14.65 11.76
N SER A 35 -2.99 15.75 11.80
CA SER A 35 -2.46 17.11 11.82
C SER A 35 -1.83 17.52 13.15
N SER A 36 -2.18 16.84 14.25
CA SER A 36 -1.65 17.10 15.60
C SER A 36 -0.72 15.98 16.12
N ALA A 37 -0.67 14.86 15.41
CA ALA A 37 0.15 13.72 15.76
C ALA A 37 1.59 13.89 15.27
N SER A 38 2.55 13.52 16.11
CA SER A 38 3.94 13.30 15.72
C SER A 38 4.16 11.83 15.33
N ARG A 39 3.35 10.92 15.89
CA ARG A 39 3.37 9.49 15.60
C ARG A 39 1.97 8.90 15.62
N VAL A 40 1.68 8.04 14.65
CA VAL A 40 0.41 7.34 14.47
C VAL A 40 0.65 5.84 14.46
N LEU A 41 0.02 5.12 15.39
CA LEU A 41 0.04 3.66 15.47
C LEU A 41 -1.22 3.12 14.79
N VAL A 42 -1.06 2.30 13.75
CA VAL A 42 -2.17 1.77 12.96
C VAL A 42 -2.49 0.35 13.41
N LEU A 43 -3.60 0.18 14.15
CA LEU A 43 -4.17 -1.13 14.47
C LEU A 43 -5.04 -1.62 13.31
N GLY A 44 -4.39 -2.13 12.27
CA GLY A 44 -5.03 -2.61 11.05
C GLY A 44 -4.06 -3.36 10.14
N GLY A 45 -4.57 -3.86 9.02
CA GLY A 45 -3.76 -4.48 7.98
C GLY A 45 -3.24 -3.45 6.96
N ASP A 46 -2.80 -3.96 5.81
CA ASP A 46 -2.22 -3.13 4.75
C ASP A 46 -3.24 -2.12 4.19
N ALA A 47 -4.53 -2.47 4.11
CA ALA A 47 -5.57 -1.57 3.61
C ALA A 47 -5.76 -0.34 4.51
N GLU A 48 -5.81 -0.54 5.84
CA GLU A 48 -5.95 0.55 6.80
C GLU A 48 -4.69 1.42 6.84
N LEU A 49 -3.50 0.79 6.77
CA LEU A 49 -2.24 1.52 6.68
C LEU A 49 -2.15 2.34 5.39
N ALA A 50 -2.57 1.77 4.25
CA ALA A 50 -2.61 2.46 2.97
C ALA A 50 -3.58 3.65 3.01
N MET A 51 -4.71 3.52 3.69
CA MET A 51 -5.65 4.63 3.88
C MET A 51 -5.03 5.78 4.69
N VAL A 52 -4.36 5.47 5.81
CA VAL A 52 -3.66 6.48 6.64
C VAL A 52 -2.58 7.19 5.82
N LEU A 53 -1.74 6.43 5.11
CA LEU A 53 -0.69 7.00 4.26
C LEU A 53 -1.24 7.83 3.10
N SER A 54 -2.37 7.41 2.51
CA SER A 54 -3.05 8.18 1.47
C SER A 54 -3.54 9.54 2.00
N ARG A 55 -3.98 9.61 3.25
CA ARG A 55 -4.40 10.87 3.88
C ARG A 55 -3.22 11.75 4.25
N LEU A 56 -2.17 11.19 4.84
CA LEU A 56 -0.93 11.92 5.13
C LEU A 56 -0.31 12.50 3.86
N LEU A 57 -0.26 11.72 2.77
CA LEU A 57 0.21 12.16 1.47
C LEU A 57 -0.62 13.35 0.93
N ARG A 58 -1.94 13.30 1.06
CA ARG A 58 -2.85 14.37 0.59
C ARG A 58 -2.66 15.68 1.35
N GLN A 59 -2.28 15.60 2.63
CA GLN A 59 -2.05 16.77 3.49
C GLN A 59 -0.57 17.19 3.57
N ASP A 60 0.32 16.56 2.81
CA ASP A 60 1.78 16.76 2.88
C ASP A 60 2.38 16.52 4.28
N LEU A 61 1.81 15.57 5.02
CA LEU A 61 2.21 15.21 6.40
C LEU A 61 3.09 13.95 6.46
N LEU A 62 3.94 13.71 5.45
CA LEU A 62 4.83 12.54 5.39
C LEU A 62 6.03 12.59 6.38
N ASP A 63 6.01 13.56 7.30
CA ASP A 63 6.90 13.66 8.46
C ASP A 63 6.27 13.11 9.75
N VAL A 64 4.99 12.75 9.71
CA VAL A 64 4.37 12.01 10.81
C VAL A 64 4.91 10.58 10.79
N GLU A 65 5.41 10.11 11.93
CA GLU A 65 5.86 8.73 12.07
C GLU A 65 4.67 7.79 12.04
N VAL A 66 4.72 6.75 11.21
CA VAL A 66 3.63 5.78 11.09
C VAL A 66 4.14 4.40 11.48
N ALA A 67 3.45 3.81 12.44
CA ALA A 67 3.83 2.56 13.07
C ALA A 67 2.76 1.48 12.83
N PRO A 68 3.02 0.51 11.94
CA PRO A 68 2.11 -0.61 11.73
C PRO A 68 2.05 -1.49 12.99
N ALA A 69 0.85 -1.74 13.50
CA ALA A 69 0.61 -2.60 14.66
C ALA A 69 -0.50 -3.63 14.35
N PRO A 70 -0.30 -4.51 13.35
CA PRO A 70 -1.35 -5.43 12.89
C PRO A 70 -1.71 -6.50 13.93
N ASN A 71 -0.88 -6.69 14.95
CA ASN A 71 -1.13 -7.62 16.04
C ASN A 71 -0.40 -7.19 17.33
N ALA A 72 -0.79 -7.79 18.45
CA ALA A 72 -0.27 -7.45 19.78
C ALA A 72 1.25 -7.68 19.93
N ARG A 73 1.86 -8.57 19.14
CA ARG A 73 3.31 -8.86 19.24
C ARG A 73 4.16 -7.70 18.73
N LEU A 74 3.63 -6.94 17.77
CA LEU A 74 4.31 -5.78 17.18
C LEU A 74 3.96 -4.47 17.88
N ALA A 75 3.02 -4.48 18.84
CA ALA A 75 2.51 -3.27 19.48
C ALA A 75 3.58 -2.49 20.27
N ARG A 76 4.43 -3.18 21.04
CA ARG A 76 5.57 -2.51 21.73
C ARG A 76 6.53 -1.88 20.73
N ARG A 77 6.83 -2.58 19.64
CA ARG A 77 7.71 -2.05 18.60
C ARG A 77 7.10 -0.85 17.88
N ALA A 78 5.80 -0.87 17.62
CA ALA A 78 5.11 0.27 17.04
C ALA A 78 5.14 1.51 17.96
N ARG A 79 5.10 1.29 19.28
CA ARG A 79 5.21 2.35 20.28
C ARG A 79 6.63 2.90 20.38
N ASP A 80 7.60 2.04 20.61
CA ASP A 80 8.93 2.41 21.08
C ASP A 80 10.00 2.37 19.98
N GLY A 81 9.68 1.81 18.81
CA GLY A 81 10.63 1.64 17.73
C GLY A 81 11.07 2.97 17.10
N GLU A 82 12.25 2.94 16.49
CA GLU A 82 12.77 4.05 15.70
C GLU A 82 12.04 4.16 14.36
N SER A 83 11.87 5.40 13.89
CA SER A 83 11.36 5.65 12.55
C SER A 83 12.50 5.73 11.54
N LYS A 84 12.25 5.21 10.33
CA LYS A 84 13.15 5.33 9.18
C LYS A 84 12.36 5.78 7.97
N ARG A 85 12.92 6.69 7.18
CA ARG A 85 12.29 7.09 5.92
C ARG A 85 12.43 5.97 4.90
N VAL A 86 11.31 5.45 4.42
CA VAL A 86 11.24 4.38 3.41
C VAL A 86 10.43 4.85 2.19
N PRO A 87 10.61 4.23 1.01
CA PRO A 87 9.81 4.56 -0.16
C PRO A 87 8.30 4.50 0.11
N LEU A 88 7.57 5.48 -0.40
CA LEU A 88 6.11 5.47 -0.47
C LEU A 88 5.72 5.13 -1.89
N ILE A 89 4.97 4.05 -2.09
CA ILE A 89 4.39 3.71 -3.39
C ILE A 89 2.97 4.23 -3.43
N ARG A 90 2.56 4.82 -4.54
CA ARG A 90 1.22 5.32 -4.78
C ARG A 90 0.77 5.01 -6.20
N ASP A 91 -0.52 5.10 -6.43
CA ASP A 91 -1.09 5.06 -7.77
C ASP A 91 -1.40 6.45 -8.34
N GLU A 92 -1.88 6.47 -9.58
CA GLU A 92 -2.31 7.68 -10.29
C GLU A 92 -3.48 8.40 -9.60
N THR A 93 -4.26 7.69 -8.77
CA THR A 93 -5.37 8.27 -7.99
C THR A 93 -4.91 8.88 -6.66
N GLY A 94 -3.61 8.81 -6.36
CA GLY A 94 -3.03 9.31 -5.12
C GLY A 94 -3.30 8.44 -3.91
N ARG A 95 -3.66 7.17 -4.11
CA ARG A 95 -3.74 6.19 -3.02
C ARG A 95 -2.41 5.48 -2.86
N ALA A 96 -1.99 5.31 -1.61
CA ALA A 96 -0.79 4.56 -1.28
C ALA A 96 -0.98 3.05 -1.52
N LEU A 97 0.10 2.37 -1.85
CA LEU A 97 0.23 0.93 -1.87
C LEU A 97 1.25 0.52 -0.80
N VAL A 98 0.83 -0.31 0.15
CA VAL A 98 1.67 -0.73 1.30
C VAL A 98 2.22 -2.12 1.09
N GLY A 99 1.34 -3.06 0.76
CA GLY A 99 1.66 -4.46 0.59
C GLY A 99 1.73 -4.80 -0.89
N THR A 100 0.61 -5.25 -1.43
CA THR A 100 0.54 -5.85 -2.77
C THR A 100 -0.68 -5.35 -3.52
N ALA A 101 -0.46 -5.01 -4.79
CA ALA A 101 -1.52 -4.82 -5.77
C ALA A 101 -1.51 -5.95 -6.80
N PHE A 102 -2.68 -6.22 -7.36
CA PHE A 102 -2.87 -7.15 -8.47
C PHE A 102 -3.56 -6.44 -9.63
N TRP A 103 -3.04 -6.66 -10.82
CA TRP A 103 -3.80 -6.51 -12.06
C TRP A 103 -4.34 -7.90 -12.40
N LEU A 104 -5.66 -8.01 -12.48
CA LEU A 104 -6.40 -9.23 -12.76
C LEU A 104 -7.18 -9.09 -14.08
N PRO A 105 -7.52 -10.19 -14.77
CA PRO A 105 -8.38 -10.17 -15.93
C PRO A 105 -9.72 -9.49 -15.61
N PRO A 106 -10.36 -8.81 -16.58
CA PRO A 106 -11.71 -8.30 -16.42
C PRO A 106 -12.72 -9.46 -16.35
N ASP A 107 -13.92 -9.17 -15.83
CA ASP A 107 -14.99 -10.16 -15.74
C ASP A 107 -15.27 -10.80 -17.10
N GLY A 108 -15.41 -12.13 -17.12
CA GLY A 108 -15.61 -12.90 -18.37
C GLY A 108 -14.35 -13.18 -19.18
N SER A 109 -13.17 -12.73 -18.73
CA SER A 109 -11.88 -13.06 -19.36
C SER A 109 -10.97 -13.88 -18.44
N ALA A 110 -10.17 -14.78 -19.04
CA ALA A 110 -9.12 -15.52 -18.33
C ALA A 110 -7.76 -14.79 -18.34
N LEU A 111 -7.61 -13.77 -19.18
CA LEU A 111 -6.35 -13.07 -19.44
C LEU A 111 -6.57 -11.55 -19.46
N ILE A 112 -5.55 -10.82 -19.06
CA ILE A 112 -5.38 -9.40 -19.36
C ILE A 112 -4.80 -9.31 -20.76
N GLU A 113 -5.41 -8.50 -21.61
CA GLU A 113 -4.87 -8.13 -22.92
C GLU A 113 -4.30 -6.70 -22.84
N GLY A 114 -3.03 -6.53 -23.20
CA GLY A 114 -2.34 -5.24 -23.14
C GLY A 114 -0.84 -5.37 -22.98
N GLU A 115 -0.25 -4.35 -22.37
CA GLU A 115 1.19 -4.24 -22.13
C GLU A 115 1.44 -3.76 -20.70
N ALA A 116 2.40 -4.38 -20.03
CA ALA A 116 2.90 -3.91 -18.76
C ALA A 116 4.41 -3.78 -18.73
N ILE A 117 4.88 -2.68 -18.15
CA ILE A 117 6.30 -2.35 -18.01
C ILE A 117 6.64 -1.98 -16.57
N VAL A 118 7.89 -2.22 -16.18
CA VAL A 118 8.50 -1.69 -14.95
C VAL A 118 9.71 -0.88 -15.35
N ASP A 119 9.66 0.43 -15.13
CA ASP A 119 10.60 1.40 -15.70
C ASP A 119 10.80 1.16 -17.22
N ASP A 120 11.91 0.59 -17.65
CA ASP A 120 12.26 0.29 -19.05
C ASP A 120 12.12 -1.20 -19.41
N THR A 121 11.69 -2.04 -18.46
CA THR A 121 11.62 -3.49 -18.62
C THR A 121 10.19 -3.94 -18.85
N VAL A 122 9.94 -4.57 -20.01
CA VAL A 122 8.63 -5.17 -20.33
C VAL A 122 8.40 -6.41 -19.45
N LEU A 123 7.29 -6.42 -18.72
CA LEU A 123 6.78 -7.60 -18.00
C LEU A 123 6.04 -8.55 -18.94
N PHE A 124 5.18 -7.99 -19.78
CA PHE A 124 4.49 -8.69 -20.86
C PHE A 124 4.00 -7.68 -21.91
N ASP A 125 3.84 -8.16 -23.14
CA ASP A 125 3.16 -7.51 -24.26
C ASP A 125 2.26 -8.57 -24.91
N GLY A 126 0.99 -8.25 -25.12
CA GLY A 126 -0.06 -9.17 -25.53
C GLY A 126 -0.91 -9.64 -24.35
N HIS A 127 -0.64 -10.85 -23.81
CA HIS A 127 -1.54 -11.48 -22.84
C HIS A 127 -0.86 -11.95 -21.56
N ALA A 128 -1.49 -11.71 -20.40
CA ALA A 128 -1.03 -12.21 -19.10
C ALA A 128 -2.18 -12.69 -18.21
N ARG A 129 -1.94 -13.73 -17.38
CA ARG A 129 -2.96 -14.24 -16.43
C ARG A 129 -3.25 -13.26 -15.30
N SER A 130 -2.21 -12.64 -14.77
CA SER A 130 -2.28 -11.53 -13.82
C SER A 130 -0.88 -11.00 -13.60
N VAL A 131 -0.80 -9.79 -13.06
CA VAL A 131 0.45 -9.19 -12.59
C VAL A 131 0.32 -8.88 -11.12
N ARG A 132 1.36 -9.20 -10.36
CA ARG A 132 1.51 -8.81 -8.97
C ARG A 132 2.51 -7.67 -8.88
N VAL A 133 2.11 -6.54 -8.30
CA VAL A 133 2.96 -5.41 -7.97
C VAL A 133 3.10 -5.35 -6.45
N GLN A 134 4.33 -5.28 -5.94
CA GLN A 134 4.60 -5.25 -4.51
C GLN A 134 5.43 -4.02 -4.16
N ALA A 135 4.94 -3.24 -3.18
CA ALA A 135 5.72 -2.16 -2.60
C ALA A 135 6.86 -2.72 -1.75
N THR A 136 8.02 -2.05 -1.78
CA THR A 136 9.22 -2.47 -1.07
C THR A 136 9.73 -1.32 -0.20
N GLY A 137 10.26 -1.67 0.99
CA GLY A 137 10.88 -0.68 1.88
C GLY A 137 12.27 -0.22 1.44
N GLN A 138 12.75 -0.68 0.28
CA GLN A 138 14.08 -0.39 -0.26
C GLN A 138 13.95 0.27 -1.63
N LEU A 139 14.95 1.06 -2.02
CA LEU A 139 15.02 1.56 -3.39
C LEU A 139 15.19 0.38 -4.36
N PRO A 140 14.58 0.42 -5.55
CA PRO A 140 13.93 1.56 -6.19
C PRO A 140 12.47 1.82 -5.79
N GLY A 141 11.87 0.97 -4.95
CA GLY A 141 10.59 1.23 -4.28
C GLY A 141 9.52 0.18 -4.54
N LEU A 142 9.50 -0.45 -5.71
CA LEU A 142 8.57 -1.54 -6.00
C LEU A 142 9.20 -2.66 -6.81
N ARG A 143 8.53 -3.80 -6.84
CA ARG A 143 8.81 -4.90 -7.76
C ARG A 143 7.52 -5.46 -8.32
N ALA A 144 7.55 -5.98 -9.54
CA ALA A 144 6.40 -6.61 -10.16
C ALA A 144 6.78 -7.88 -10.91
N GLN A 145 5.79 -8.75 -11.11
CA GLN A 145 5.95 -9.99 -11.85
C GLN A 145 4.63 -10.40 -12.51
N VAL A 146 4.72 -11.11 -13.63
CA VAL A 146 3.59 -11.90 -14.15
C VAL A 146 3.40 -13.12 -13.25
N VAL A 147 2.19 -13.36 -12.77
CA VAL A 147 1.86 -14.56 -11.99
C VAL A 147 1.58 -15.68 -12.99
N SER A 148 2.59 -16.53 -13.23
CA SER A 148 2.43 -17.73 -14.04
C SER A 148 2.01 -18.93 -13.17
N GLY A 149 1.18 -19.81 -13.72
CA GLY A 149 0.77 -21.06 -13.04
C GLY A 149 1.70 -22.25 -13.34
N ARG A 150 2.87 -22.03 -13.95
CA ARG A 150 3.84 -23.09 -14.23
C ARG A 150 4.86 -23.21 -13.09
N LEU A 151 5.50 -24.37 -12.94
CA LEU A 151 6.55 -24.70 -11.96
C LEU A 151 7.89 -23.91 -12.14
N GLY A 152 7.83 -22.66 -12.59
CA GLY A 152 8.99 -21.77 -12.68
C GLY A 152 9.11 -20.87 -11.46
N SER A 153 10.33 -20.46 -11.12
CA SER A 153 10.53 -19.42 -10.11
C SER A 153 9.93 -18.09 -10.59
N PRO A 154 9.27 -17.32 -9.70
CA PRO A 154 8.71 -16.05 -10.09
C PRO A 154 9.82 -15.07 -10.51
N ARG A 155 9.75 -14.51 -11.72
CA ARG A 155 10.72 -13.52 -12.22
C ARG A 155 10.27 -12.12 -11.83
N TRP A 156 10.76 -11.65 -10.69
CA TRP A 156 10.55 -10.27 -10.25
C TRP A 156 11.39 -9.30 -11.08
N VAL A 157 10.75 -8.22 -11.51
CA VAL A 157 11.41 -7.02 -12.03
C VAL A 157 11.25 -5.93 -10.99
N THR A 158 12.34 -5.25 -10.63
CA THR A 158 12.35 -4.21 -9.60
C THR A 158 12.51 -2.85 -10.29
N GLY A 159 11.76 -1.84 -9.87
CA GLY A 159 11.79 -0.52 -10.50
C GLY A 159 11.14 0.57 -9.64
N ARG A 160 11.03 1.76 -10.21
CA ARG A 160 10.40 2.92 -9.56
C ARG A 160 8.93 3.00 -9.89
N ALA A 161 8.54 2.57 -11.09
CA ALA A 161 7.18 2.59 -11.57
C ALA A 161 6.83 1.27 -12.28
N ALA A 162 5.59 0.82 -12.10
CA ALA A 162 4.97 -0.25 -12.86
C ALA A 162 3.74 0.33 -13.56
N GLN A 163 3.65 0.18 -14.88
CA GLN A 163 2.58 0.74 -15.70
C GLN A 163 1.88 -0.39 -16.48
N LEU A 164 0.57 -0.27 -16.62
CA LEU A 164 -0.28 -1.14 -17.41
C LEU A 164 -1.09 -0.28 -18.38
N GLY A 165 -1.03 -0.61 -19.67
CA GLY A 165 -2.03 -0.26 -20.67
C GLY A 165 -2.79 -1.51 -21.07
N THR A 166 -4.13 -1.48 -21.07
CA THR A 166 -4.95 -2.68 -21.30
C THR A 166 -6.31 -2.34 -21.90
N THR A 167 -6.93 -3.32 -22.56
CA THR A 167 -8.34 -3.24 -22.99
C THR A 167 -9.30 -3.28 -21.80
N GLY A 168 -8.89 -3.92 -20.69
CA GLY A 168 -9.57 -3.92 -19.40
C GLY A 168 -8.83 -4.76 -18.36
N ALA A 169 -8.75 -4.28 -17.13
CA ALA A 169 -8.24 -5.06 -15.99
C ALA A 169 -8.94 -4.67 -14.69
N ILE A 170 -9.09 -5.63 -13.78
CA ILE A 170 -9.50 -5.37 -12.39
C ILE A 170 -8.24 -5.10 -11.56
N VAL A 171 -8.26 -4.02 -10.77
CA VAL A 171 -7.17 -3.69 -9.86
C VAL A 171 -7.59 -4.04 -8.44
N VAL A 172 -6.76 -4.81 -7.72
CA VAL A 172 -6.92 -5.03 -6.27
C VAL A 172 -5.73 -4.42 -5.57
N ARG A 173 -5.94 -3.48 -4.64
CA ARG A 173 -4.87 -2.81 -3.87
C ARG A 173 -5.00 -3.20 -2.40
N ASP A 174 -3.97 -3.81 -1.84
CA ASP A 174 -3.93 -4.21 -0.42
C ASP A 174 -5.20 -4.98 0.00
N GLY A 175 -5.68 -5.86 -0.89
CA GLY A 175 -6.89 -6.67 -0.69
C GLY A 175 -8.21 -5.97 -0.99
N LYS A 176 -8.21 -4.68 -1.35
CA LYS A 176 -9.42 -3.92 -1.70
C LYS A 176 -9.56 -3.77 -3.22
N PRO A 177 -10.63 -4.29 -3.85
CA PRO A 177 -10.86 -4.12 -5.27
C PRO A 177 -11.17 -2.66 -5.61
N VAL A 178 -10.72 -2.22 -6.80
CA VAL A 178 -11.17 -0.99 -7.45
C VAL A 178 -12.51 -1.28 -8.12
N ALA A 179 -13.49 -0.38 -7.95
CA ALA A 179 -14.88 -0.65 -8.30
C ALA A 179 -15.12 -0.96 -9.79
N ASN A 180 -14.34 -0.36 -10.69
CA ASN A 180 -14.53 -0.49 -12.13
C ASN A 180 -13.27 -1.05 -12.80
N PRO A 181 -13.42 -1.87 -13.85
CA PRO A 181 -12.32 -2.21 -14.73
C PRO A 181 -11.64 -0.95 -15.29
N VAL A 182 -10.31 -0.99 -15.38
CA VAL A 182 -9.50 0.13 -15.86
C VAL A 182 -8.84 -0.22 -17.18
N LYS A 183 -8.61 0.79 -18.03
CA LYS A 183 -7.79 0.68 -19.25
C LYS A 183 -6.32 1.04 -19.03
N ARG A 184 -6.04 1.64 -17.88
CA ARG A 184 -4.69 2.00 -17.44
C ARG A 184 -4.60 1.89 -15.93
N SER A 185 -3.44 1.49 -15.44
CA SER A 185 -3.11 1.52 -14.02
C SER A 185 -1.62 1.78 -13.87
N THR A 186 -1.21 2.57 -12.88
CA THR A 186 0.19 2.84 -12.63
C THR A 186 0.47 2.85 -11.14
N PHE A 187 1.49 2.13 -10.70
CA PHE A 187 2.05 2.26 -9.36
C PHE A 187 3.43 2.87 -9.48
N TYR A 188 3.75 3.86 -8.67
CA TYR A 188 5.03 4.54 -8.72
C TYR A 188 5.49 5.00 -7.35
N ARG A 189 6.81 5.09 -7.19
CA ARG A 189 7.43 5.68 -6.02
C ARG A 189 7.17 7.19 -6.00
N ASN A 190 6.52 7.66 -4.94
CA ASN A 190 6.39 9.07 -4.65
C ASN A 190 7.76 9.70 -4.39
N THR A 191 7.93 10.97 -4.76
CA THR A 191 9.20 11.71 -4.60
C THR A 191 9.70 11.70 -3.16
N ARG A 192 8.79 11.84 -2.20
CA ARG A 192 9.04 11.75 -0.76
C ARG A 192 8.57 10.41 -0.21
N GLY A 193 9.46 9.73 0.51
CA GLY A 193 9.12 8.54 1.31
C GLY A 193 8.34 8.90 2.59
N TRP A 194 7.92 7.91 3.36
CA TRP A 194 7.23 8.08 4.65
C TRP A 194 8.10 7.57 5.81
N LEU A 195 7.88 8.09 7.01
CA LEU A 195 8.57 7.64 8.22
C LEU A 195 7.90 6.38 8.77
N ARG A 196 8.51 5.22 8.55
CA ARG A 196 8.02 3.93 9.05
C ARG A 196 8.72 3.57 10.34
N VAL A 197 7.96 3.24 11.37
CA VAL A 197 8.46 2.62 12.60
C VAL A 197 8.52 1.10 12.40
N SER A 198 9.64 0.47 12.73
CA SER A 198 9.89 -0.96 12.45
C SER A 198 10.77 -1.68 13.45
#